data_AF-A0A9P0GD93-F1
#
_entry.id   AF-A0A9P0GD93-F1
#
_cell.length_a   1.000
_cell.length_b   1.000
_cell.length_c   1.000
_cell.angle_alpha   90.00
_cell.angle_beta   90.00
_cell.angle_gamma   90.00
#
_symmetry.space_group_name_H-M   'P 1'
#
loop_
_entity.id
_entity.type
_entity.pdbx_description
1 polymer ?
#
loop_
_entity_poly.entity_id
_entity_poly.type
_entity_poly.pdbx_seq_one_letter_code
_entity_poly.pdbx_strand_id
1 'polypeptide(L)' 'MFLFCFRGVIDAEDQFMSTAILAAMRSRDPKFQVGACIVNKDNVIVGIGYNGMPGGRDDAFSWGKDKNEYG' A
#
# COMPACT_ATOMS: atom_id res chain seq x y z
N MET A 1 21.45 8.86 -8.98
CA MET A 1 21.17 7.57 -9.64
C MET A 1 21.52 6.48 -8.65
N PHE A 2 20.52 5.79 -8.08
CA PHE A 2 20.76 4.65 -7.19
C PHE A 2 20.73 3.39 -8.05
N LEU A 3 21.91 2.85 -8.38
CA LEU A 3 22.02 1.57 -9.05
C LEU A 3 22.07 0.48 -7.98
N PHE A 4 20.93 -0.16 -7.71
CA PHE A 4 20.89 -1.35 -6.89
C PHE A 4 21.15 -2.57 -7.78
N CYS A 5 22.24 -3.30 -7.48
CA CYS A 5 22.52 -4.61 -8.09
C CYS A 5 21.99 -5.69 -7.14
N PHE A 6 20.87 -6.31 -7.48
CA PHE A 6 20.33 -7.45 -6.75
C PHE A 6 21.21 -8.68 -7.01
N ARG A 7 21.67 -9.33 -5.94
CA ARG A 7 22.52 -10.54 -5.98
C ARG A 7 21.74 -11.86 -5.90
N GLY A 8 20.47 -11.86 -6.27
CA GLY A 8 19.61 -13.04 -6.23
C GLY A 8 18.29 -12.83 -6.98
N VAL A 9 17.57 -13.93 -7.23
CA VAL A 9 16.24 -13.94 -7.84
C VAL A 9 15.21 -14.03 -6.71
N ILE A 10 14.19 -13.18 -6.75
CA ILE A 10 13.03 -13.26 -5.84
C ILE A 10 12.06 -14.31 -6.37
N ASP A 11 11.50 -15.13 -5.49
CA ASP A 11 10.39 -15.99 -5.86
C ASP A 11 9.08 -15.20 -6.00
N ALA A 12 8.06 -15.88 -6.52
CA ALA A 12 6.78 -15.25 -6.82
C ALA A 12 6.05 -14.77 -5.54
N GLU A 13 6.09 -15.54 -4.45
CA GLU A 13 5.39 -15.20 -3.21
C GLU A 13 6.03 -13.97 -2.56
N ASP A 14 7.36 -13.92 -2.53
CA ASP A 14 8.13 -12.76 -2.09
C ASP A 14 7.85 -11.53 -2.95
N GLN A 15 7.73 -11.70 -4.26
CA GLN A 15 7.35 -10.62 -5.18
C GLN A 15 5.93 -10.10 -4.86
N PHE A 16 4.97 -10.99 -4.62
CA PHE A 16 3.58 -10.59 -4.33
C PHE A 16 3.46 -9.88 -2.98
N MET A 17 4.14 -10.39 -1.96
CA MET A 17 4.20 -9.76 -0.64
C MET A 17 4.92 -8.42 -0.70
N SER A 18 6.05 -8.34 -1.40
CA SER A 18 6.77 -7.07 -1.64
C SER A 18 5.87 -6.04 -2.33
N THR A 19 5.08 -6.47 -3.32
CA THR A 19 4.12 -5.60 -4.00
C THR A 19 3.04 -5.08 -3.05
N ALA A 20 2.49 -5.93 -2.18
CA ALA A 20 1.51 -5.52 -1.18
C ALA A 20 2.11 -4.52 -0.17
N ILE A 21 3.35 -4.74 0.29
CA ILE A 21 4.07 -3.81 1.19
C ILE A 21 4.30 -2.47 0.49
N LEU A 22 4.79 -2.48 -0.75
CA LEU A 22 5.00 -1.26 -1.53
C LEU A 22 3.68 -0.50 -1.77
N ALA A 23 2.57 -1.21 -1.98
CA ALA A 23 1.26 -0.60 -2.09
C ALA A 23 0.85 0.08 -0.77
N ALA A 24 1.07 -0.57 0.37
CA ALA A 24 0.79 -0.01 1.69
C ALA A 24 1.52 1.33 1.90
N MET A 25 2.76 1.45 1.43
CA MET A 25 3.56 2.69 1.53
C MET A 25 2.94 3.90 0.79
N ARG A 26 1.92 3.68 -0.06
CA ARG A 26 1.15 4.75 -0.70
C ARG A 26 -0.01 5.25 0.15
N SER A 27 -0.40 4.52 1.19
CA SER A 27 -1.47 4.91 2.11
C SER A 27 -1.10 6.18 2.86
N ARG A 28 -2.06 7.09 2.97
CA ARG A 28 -1.96 8.34 3.74
C ARG A 28 -2.59 8.23 5.12
N ASP A 29 -3.12 7.06 5.49
CA ASP A 29 -3.64 6.80 6.83
C ASP A 29 -2.49 6.95 7.85
N PRO A 30 -2.59 7.83 8.86
CA PRO A 30 -1.51 8.06 9.82
C PRO A 30 -1.37 6.92 10.86
N LYS A 31 -2.35 6.03 10.99
CA LYS A 31 -2.37 4.97 12.00
C LYS A 31 -1.92 3.64 11.44
N PHE A 32 -2.48 3.23 10.31
CA PHE A 32 -2.23 1.90 9.74
C PHE A 32 -2.09 1.99 8.22
N GLN A 33 -0.91 1.66 7.70
CA GLN A 33 -0.71 1.54 6.26
C GLN A 33 -0.90 0.08 5.84
N VAL A 34 -1.97 -0.20 5.11
CA VAL A 34 -2.33 -1.55 4.67
C VAL A 34 -2.33 -1.59 3.16
N GLY A 35 -1.73 -2.63 2.61
CA GLY A 35 -1.69 -2.91 1.17
C GLY A 35 -2.17 -4.31 0.86
N ALA A 36 -2.66 -4.50 -0.35
CA ALA A 36 -3.16 -5.76 -0.85
C ALA A 36 -2.67 -6.00 -2.28
N CYS A 37 -2.35 -7.26 -2.57
CA CYS A 37 -2.00 -7.74 -3.91
C CYS A 37 -2.93 -8.92 -4.22
N ILE A 38 -3.66 -8.85 -5.33
CA ILE A 38 -4.56 -9.92 -5.78
C ILE A 38 -3.89 -10.60 -6.98
N VAL A 39 -3.71 -11.91 -6.86
CA VAL A 39 -3.03 -12.75 -7.85
C VAL A 39 -4.02 -13.81 -8.36
N ASN A 40 -4.01 -14.06 -9.67
CA ASN A 40 -4.82 -15.12 -10.27
C ASN A 40 -4.12 -16.49 -10.22
N LYS A 41 -4.76 -17.53 -10.75
CA LYS A 41 -4.21 -18.90 -10.77
C LYS A 41 -2.97 -19.06 -11.67
N ASP A 42 -2.76 -18.12 -12.59
CA ASP A 42 -1.62 -18.10 -13.50
C ASP A 42 -0.43 -17.31 -12.92
N ASN A 43 -0.45 -16.99 -11.62
CA ASN A 43 0.55 -16.19 -10.92
C ASN A 43 0.73 -14.77 -11.50
N VAL A 44 -0.34 -14.21 -12.07
CA VAL A 44 -0.38 -12.84 -12.58
C VAL A 44 -1.08 -11.93 -11.58
N ILE A 45 -0.45 -10.81 -11.25
CA ILE A 45 -1.07 -9.75 -10.45
C ILE A 45 -2.18 -9.11 -11.26
N VAL A 46 -3.42 -9.21 -10.77
CA VAL A 46 -4.62 -8.66 -11.41
C VAL A 46 -5.16 -7.43 -10.69
N GLY A 47 -4.66 -7.15 -9.49
CA GLY A 47 -5.04 -5.97 -8.73
C GLY A 47 -4.04 -5.65 -7.62
N ILE A 48 -3.85 -4.36 -7.39
CA ILE A 48 -3.03 -3.83 -6.30
C ILE A 48 -3.85 -2.72 -5.63
N GLY A 49 -3.87 -2.70 -4.31
CA GLY A 49 -4.63 -1.72 -3.54
C GLY A 49 -3.99 -1.38 -2.21
N TYR A 50 -4.46 -0.30 -1.61
CA TYR A 50 -4.10 0.14 -0.27
C TYR A 50 -5.29 0.88 0.35
N ASN A 51 -5.31 1.03 1.68
CA ASN A 51 -6.36 1.82 2.34
C ASN A 51 -6.22 3.31 2.00
N GLY A 52 -7.32 3.93 1.57
CA GLY A 52 -7.34 5.27 0.99
C GLY A 52 -8.74 5.88 1.04
N MET A 53 -8.85 7.20 1.07
CA MET A 53 -10.13 7.87 0.89
C MET A 53 -10.63 7.73 -0.56
N PRO A 54 -11.95 7.64 -0.81
CA PRO A 54 -12.49 7.53 -2.16
C PRO A 54 -12.04 8.68 -3.08
N GLY A 55 -11.48 8.31 -4.22
CA GLY A 55 -10.97 9.25 -5.23
C GLY A 55 -9.61 9.88 -4.89
N GLY A 56 -8.85 9.31 -3.93
CA GLY A 56 -7.52 9.83 -3.57
C GLY A 56 -7.57 11.16 -2.82
N ARG A 57 -8.71 11.49 -2.22
CA ARG A 57 -8.96 12.73 -1.47
C ARG A 57 -8.50 12.62 -0.03
N ASP A 58 -7.26 12.16 0.14
CA ASP A 58 -6.66 11.89 1.45
C ASP A 58 -6.31 13.17 2.22
N ASP A 59 -6.25 14.30 1.53
CA ASP A 59 -6.00 15.65 2.06
C ASP A 59 -7.30 16.45 2.28
N ALA A 60 -8.38 16.10 1.58
CA ALA A 60 -9.66 16.81 1.66
C ALA A 60 -10.55 16.34 2.82
N PHE A 61 -10.27 15.17 3.41
CA PHE A 61 -11.05 14.60 4.51
C PHE A 61 -10.16 14.24 5.69
N SER A 62 -10.67 14.42 6.91
CA SER A 62 -9.94 14.06 8.12
C SER A 62 -9.91 12.53 8.29
N TRP A 63 -8.71 11.99 8.52
CA TRP A 63 -8.47 10.56 8.79
C TRP A 63 -8.90 10.12 10.19
N GLY A 64 -9.41 11.05 11.00
CA GLY A 64 -9.90 10.81 12.34
C GLY A 64 -10.66 12.02 12.86
N LYS A 65 -11.43 11.82 13.92
CA LYS A 65 -12.04 12.92 14.68
C LYS A 65 -10.94 13.60 15.48
N ASP A 66 -10.72 14.89 15.27
CA ASP A 66 -9.85 15.67 16.14
C ASP A 66 -10.33 15.51 17.58
N LYS A 67 -9.44 15.06 18.47
CA LYS A 67 -9.75 14.89 19.89
C LYS A 67 -9.91 16.23 20.64
N ASN A 68 -9.87 17.35 19.92
CA ASN A 68 -9.89 18.70 20.49
C ASN A 68 -11.18 19.49 20.17
N GLU A 69 -12.23 18.85 19.65
CA GLU A 69 -13.51 19.53 19.33
C GLU A 69 -14.56 19.50 20.46
N TYR A 70 -14.20 19.08 21.67
CA TYR A 70 -15.00 19.33 22.87
C TYR A 70 -14.16 20.11 23.87
N GLY A 71 -14.41 21.42 23.93
CA GLY A 71 -13.99 22.30 25.03
C GLY A 71 -14.76 22.03 26.31
#